data_AF-A0A5S3QUI2-F1
#
_entry.id   AF-A0A5S3QUI2-F1
#
_cell.length_a   1.000
_cell.length_b   1.000
_cell.length_c   1.000
_cell.angle_alpha   90.00
_cell.angle_beta   90.00
_cell.angle_gamma   90.00
#
_symmetry.space_group_name_H-M   'P 1'
#
loop_
_entity.id
_entity.type
_entity.pdbx_description
1 polymer ?
#
loop_
_entity_poly.entity_id
_entity_poly.type
_entity_poly.pdbx_seq_one_letter_code
_entity_poly.pdbx_strand_id
1 'polypeptide(L)' 'MARNDTSIAINGDRKKALQDAAVDITIATREPCKISAIVQHLIDNYLDEATRDLKAKRKG' A
#
# COMPACT_ATOMS: atom_id res chain seq x y z
N MET A 1 -8.87 15.65 -14.72
CA MET A 1 -9.76 14.99 -13.75
C MET A 1 -9.39 15.49 -12.35
N ALA A 2 -10.38 15.87 -11.53
CA ALA A 2 -10.14 16.25 -10.14
C ALA A 2 -9.70 15.02 -9.33
N ARG A 3 -8.80 15.21 -8.35
CA ARG A 3 -8.40 14.15 -7.42
C ARG A 3 -9.64 13.69 -6.65
N ASN A 4 -10.00 12.42 -6.80
CA ASN A 4 -11.06 11.78 -6.02
C ASN A 4 -10.40 10.96 -4.90
N ASP A 5 -9.73 11.66 -3.99
CA ASP A 5 -9.03 11.01 -2.88
C ASP A 5 -10.08 10.32 -1.97
N THR A 6 -9.83 9.05 -1.62
CA THR A 6 -10.69 8.24 -0.75
C THR A 6 -9.89 7.64 0.41
N SER A 7 -10.58 7.22 1.47
CA SER A 7 -9.98 6.65 2.67
C SER A 7 -10.18 5.13 2.71
N ILE A 8 -9.13 4.39 3.03
CA ILE A 8 -9.18 2.94 3.24
C ILE A 8 -8.93 2.65 4.72
N ALA A 9 -9.81 1.84 5.32
CA ALA A 9 -9.61 1.39 6.69
C ALA A 9 -8.52 0.31 6.76
N ILE A 10 -7.49 0.58 7.56
CA ILE A 10 -6.42 -0.38 7.88
C ILE A 10 -6.25 -0.45 9.40
N ASN A 11 -5.83 -1.61 9.91
CA ASN A 11 -5.54 -1.75 11.33
C ASN A 11 -4.25 -1.00 11.73
N GLY A 12 -4.03 -0.84 13.04
CA GLY A 12 -2.88 -0.13 13.59
C GLY A 12 -1.53 -0.72 13.16
N ASP A 13 -1.43 -2.05 13.13
CA ASP A 13 -0.19 -2.74 12.79
C ASP A 13 0.22 -2.52 11.33
N ARG A 14 -0.74 -2.61 10.39
CA ARG A 14 -0.50 -2.33 8.97
C ARG A 14 -0.13 -0.87 8.76
N LYS A 15 -0.76 0.05 9.49
CA LYS A 15 -0.39 1.47 9.45
C LYS A 15 1.05 1.68 9.90
N LYS A 16 1.47 1.03 10.99
CA LYS A 16 2.85 1.09 11.49
C LYS A 16 3.84 0.50 10.48
N ALA A 17 3.53 -0.66 9.90
CA ALA A 17 4.38 -1.26 8.87
C ALA A 17 4.56 -0.34 7.64
N LEU A 18 3.50 0.35 7.21
CA LEU A 18 3.61 1.34 6.13
C LEU A 18 4.45 2.57 6.52
N GLN A 19 4.38 3.00 7.78
CA GLN A 19 5.23 4.08 8.31
C GLN A 19 6.69 3.68 8.33
N ASP A 20 7.00 2.49 8.86
CA ASP A 20 8.36 1.96 8.95
C ASP A 20 8.96 1.78 7.54
N ALA A 21 8.18 1.27 6.59
CA ALA A 21 8.61 1.16 5.18
C ALA A 21 8.88 2.54 4.53
N ALA A 22 8.05 3.55 4.82
CA ALA A 22 8.29 4.91 4.32
C ALA A 22 9.58 5.51 4.88
N VAL A 23 9.88 5.26 6.16
CA VAL A 23 11.14 5.68 6.79
C VAL A 23 12.33 4.96 6.16
N ASP A 24 12.25 3.64 5.98
CA ASP A 24 13.33 2.84 5.38
C ASP A 24 13.65 3.29 3.96
N ILE A 25 12.63 3.49 3.12
CA ILE A 25 12.79 4.04 1.76
C ILE A 25 13.44 5.43 1.82
N THR A 26 13.02 6.29 2.75
CA THR A 26 13.59 7.64 2.90
C THR A 26 15.06 7.58 3.28
N ILE A 27 15.45 6.66 4.17
CA ILE A 27 16.85 6.46 4.56
C ILE A 27 17.68 5.97 3.37
N ALA A 28 17.17 4.98 2.63
CA ALA A 28 17.88 4.38 1.51
C ALA A 28 18.04 5.33 0.31
N THR A 29 17.00 6.10 -0.01
CA THR A 29 16.96 6.99 -1.18
C THR A 29 17.42 8.42 -0.88
N ARG A 30 17.43 8.82 0.41
CA ARG A 30 17.58 10.20 0.87
C ARG A 30 16.48 11.15 0.39
N GLU A 31 15.36 10.61 -0.07
CA GLU A 31 14.20 11.37 -0.53
C GLU A 31 12.96 11.07 0.31
N PRO A 32 12.17 12.09 0.71
CA PRO A 32 10.97 11.86 1.52
C PRO A 32 9.95 10.98 0.81
N CYS A 33 9.69 9.79 1.36
CA CYS A 33 8.66 8.88 0.87
C CYS A 33 7.35 9.04 1.65
N LYS A 34 6.24 9.22 0.93
CA LYS A 34 4.89 9.27 1.52
C LYS A 34 4.27 7.87 1.53
N ILE A 35 3.54 7.54 2.60
CA ILE A 35 2.76 6.29 2.69
C ILE A 35 1.82 6.13 1.49
N SER A 36 1.21 7.23 1.01
CA SER A 36 0.33 7.20 -0.15
C SER A 36 1.04 6.69 -1.42
N ALA A 37 2.33 7.00 -1.60
CA ALA A 37 3.10 6.55 -2.75
C ALA A 37 3.32 5.03 -2.70
N ILE A 38 3.60 4.49 -1.51
CA ILE A 38 3.71 3.04 -1.30
C ILE A 38 2.37 2.36 -1.60
N VAL A 39 1.27 2.88 -1.06
CA VAL A 39 -0.06 2.29 -1.28
C VAL A 39 -0.46 2.36 -2.76
N GLN A 40 -0.20 3.47 -3.44
CA GLN A 40 -0.44 3.61 -4.88
C GLN A 40 0.38 2.60 -5.67
N HIS A 41 1.68 2.48 -5.36
CA HIS A 41 2.55 1.48 -6.02
C HIS A 41 2.04 0.04 -5.81
N LEU A 42 1.56 -0.29 -4.60
CA LEU A 42 0.98 -1.60 -4.31
C LEU A 42 -0.28 -1.86 -5.14
N ILE A 43 -1.16 -0.87 -5.27
CA ILE A 43 -2.38 -0.98 -6.07
C ILE A 43 -2.03 -1.14 -7.55
N ASP A 44 -1.17 -0.28 -8.08
CA ASP A 44 -0.88 -0.25 -9.52
C ASP A 44 -0.14 -1.50 -10.01
N ASN A 45 0.67 -2.13 -9.13
CA ASN A 45 1.51 -3.26 -9.53
C ASN A 45 1.05 -4.62 -9.00
N TYR A 46 0.28 -4.67 -7.90
CA TYR A 46 -0.05 -5.93 -7.22
C TYR A 46 -1.55 -6.16 -6.99
N LEU A 47 -2.44 -5.29 -7.48
CA LEU A 47 -3.89 -5.46 -7.32
C LEU A 47 -4.41 -6.75 -7.96
N ASP A 48 -3.90 -7.12 -9.15
CA ASP A 48 -4.34 -8.30 -9.87
C ASP A 48 -3.99 -9.60 -9.13
N GLU A 49 -2.77 -9.67 -8.61
CA GLU A 49 -2.30 -10.79 -7.79
C GLU A 49 -3.12 -10.90 -6.50
N ALA A 50 -3.28 -9.79 -5.77
CA ALA A 50 -4.10 -9.75 -4.57
C ALA A 50 -5.56 -10.20 -4.85
N THR A 51 -6.12 -9.80 -5.99
CA THR A 51 -7.47 -10.18 -6.40
C THR A 51 -7.56 -11.68 -6.69
N ARG A 52 -6.57 -12.26 -7.37
CA ARG A 52 -6.51 -13.71 -7.65
C ARG A 52 -6.45 -14.50 -6.36
N ASP A 53 -5.60 -14.10 -5.42
CA ASP A 53 -5.45 -14.76 -4.13
C ASP A 53 -6.72 -14.74 -3.30
N LEU A 54 -7.40 -13.58 -3.24
CA LEU A 54 -8.66 -13.44 -2.51
C LEU A 54 -9.78 -14.28 -3.13
N LYS A 55 -9.80 -14.44 -4.46
CA LYS A 55 -10.75 -15.34 -5.15
C LYS A 55 -10.42 -16.81 -4.89
N ALA A 56 -9.13 -17.17 -4.85
CA ALA A 56 -8.67 -18.54 -4.58
C ALA A 56 -8.95 -18.97 -3.13
N LYS A 57 -8.76 -18.07 -2.16
CA LYS A 57 -9.07 -18.30 -0.73
C LYS A 57 -10.54 -18.65 -0.49
N ARG A 58 -11.45 -18.25 -1.37
CA ARG A 58 -12.88 -18.56 -1.28
C ARG A 58 -13.25 -19.98 -1.71
N LYS A 59 -12.32 -20.71 -2.34
CA LYS A 59 -12.53 -22.08 -2.83
C LYS A 59 -11.94 -23.16 -1.91
N GLY A 60 -11.38 -22.78 -0.76
CA GLY A 60 -10.88 -23.69 0.27
C GLY A 60 -11.87 -23.88 1.41
#